data_AF-A0A534YPG5-F1
#
_entry.id   AF-A0A534YPG5-F1
#
_cell.length_a   1.000
_cell.length_b   1.000
_cell.length_c   1.000
_cell.angle_alpha   90.00
_cell.angle_beta   90.00
_cell.angle_gamma   90.00
#
_symmetry.space_group_name_H-M   'P 1'
#
loop_
_entity.id
_entity.type
_entity.pdbx_description
1 polymer ?
#
loop_
_entity_poly.entity_id
_entity_poly.type
_entity_poly.pdbx_seq_one_letter_code
_entity_poly.pdbx_strand_id
1 'polypeptide(L)'
;MTRKLSELAHVRASRILFVAGEARRGSRATIRPLGDGRRPKVVLKGRRALYCVTLRPKFFRSSDPEQRVATLLHELLHISKPFDGTLDPERRHSKVPPARFEALLRPLVKRYLQEGDAALLGALAHHGEVLARQWLERPTGRGNGKQTYTEKDLFLGPVQMITRRRLHS
;
A
#
# COMPACT_ATOMS: atom_id res chain seq x y z
N MET A 1 12.30 -14.68 -1.64
CA MET A 1 12.82 -13.96 -0.46
C MET A 1 11.66 -13.43 0.40
N THR A 2 10.88 -14.30 1.04
CA THR A 2 9.66 -13.88 1.78
C THR A 2 9.43 -14.70 3.04
N ARG A 3 10.50 -14.98 3.81
CA ARG A 3 10.43 -15.75 5.06
C ARG A 3 10.58 -14.91 6.35
N LYS A 4 10.66 -13.57 6.27
CA LYS A 4 11.12 -12.75 7.40
C LYS A 4 10.03 -12.05 8.22
N LEU A 5 8.80 -11.90 7.70
CA LEU A 5 7.64 -11.41 8.45
C LEU A 5 6.51 -12.44 8.35
N SER A 6 6.47 -13.38 9.29
CA SER A 6 5.47 -14.46 9.30
C SER A 6 4.03 -13.93 9.36
N GLU A 7 3.84 -12.77 10.00
CA GLU A 7 2.55 -12.09 10.10
C GLU A 7 1.97 -11.68 8.75
N LEU A 8 2.83 -11.50 7.74
CA LEU A 8 2.46 -11.11 6.37
C LEU A 8 2.72 -12.23 5.35
N ALA A 9 3.04 -13.46 5.78
CA ALA A 9 3.35 -14.57 4.88
C ALA A 9 2.20 -14.95 3.93
N HIS A 10 0.96 -14.67 4.31
CA HIS A 10 -0.24 -14.87 3.50
C HIS A 10 -0.39 -13.85 2.36
N VAL A 11 0.32 -12.72 2.43
CA VAL A 11 0.20 -11.62 1.47
C VAL A 11 0.90 -11.95 0.16
N ARG A 12 0.15 -11.89 -0.95
CA ARG A 12 0.69 -12.07 -2.31
C ARG A 12 0.76 -10.73 -3.01
N ALA A 13 1.96 -10.16 -3.12
CA ALA A 13 2.18 -8.85 -3.77
C ALA A 13 1.61 -8.78 -5.21
N SER A 14 1.62 -9.89 -5.94
CA SER A 14 1.06 -10.00 -7.30
C SER A 14 -0.47 -9.84 -7.38
N ARG A 15 -1.16 -9.75 -6.24
CA ARG A 15 -2.61 -9.54 -6.13
C ARG A 15 -2.93 -8.18 -5.49
N ILE A 16 -1.93 -7.31 -5.30
CA ILE A 16 -2.10 -5.96 -4.77
C ILE A 16 -1.72 -4.95 -5.85
N LEU A 17 -2.64 -4.04 -6.14
CA LEU A 17 -2.37 -2.89 -7.00
C LEU A 17 -1.86 -1.73 -6.14
N PHE A 18 -0.64 -1.29 -6.38
CA PHE A 18 -0.11 -0.03 -5.86
C PHE A 18 -0.27 1.08 -6.90
N VAL A 19 -0.87 2.19 -6.49
CA VAL A 19 -1.01 3.40 -7.30
C VAL A 19 -0.63 4.64 -6.49
N ALA A 20 -0.07 5.65 -7.14
CA ALA A 20 -0.04 7.00 -6.61
C ALA A 20 -1.42 7.66 -6.82
N GLY A 21 -1.83 8.53 -5.90
CA GLY A 21 -3.09 9.25 -6.00
C GLY A 21 -3.11 10.55 -5.22
N GLU A 22 -4.20 11.29 -5.35
CA GLU A 22 -4.43 12.61 -4.77
C GLU A 22 -4.34 12.63 -3.23
N ALA A 23 -4.14 13.82 -2.66
CA ALA A 23 -4.15 14.02 -1.21
C ALA A 23 -5.52 13.68 -0.59
N ARG A 24 -5.51 13.13 0.62
CA ARG A 24 -6.75 12.80 1.36
C ARG A 24 -6.53 12.90 2.86
N ARG A 25 -7.21 13.84 3.52
CA ARG A 25 -7.34 13.96 5.00
C ARG A 25 -6.04 13.69 5.78
N GLY A 26 -4.90 14.13 5.24
CA GLY A 26 -3.58 13.96 5.86
C GLY A 26 -2.99 12.54 5.84
N SER A 27 -3.62 11.54 5.21
CA SER A 27 -3.10 10.17 5.10
C SER A 27 -1.87 10.08 4.19
N ARG A 28 -0.96 9.13 4.49
CA ARG A 28 0.20 8.78 3.64
C ARG A 28 -0.13 7.68 2.64
N ALA A 29 -0.94 6.72 3.03
CA ALA A 29 -1.50 5.72 2.13
C ALA A 29 -2.93 5.37 2.57
N THR A 30 -3.61 4.59 1.75
CA THR A 30 -4.88 3.95 2.09
C THR A 30 -4.98 2.63 1.35
N ILE A 31 -5.40 1.58 2.02
CA ILE A 31 -5.82 0.33 1.38
C ILE A 31 -7.33 0.28 1.19
N ARG A 32 -7.77 -0.25 0.05
CA ARG A 32 -9.18 -0.60 -0.21
C ARG A 32 -9.30 -2.03 -0.75
N PRO A 33 -10.31 -2.79 -0.30
CA PRO A 33 -10.78 -3.98 -0.99
C PRO A 33 -11.14 -3.73 -2.46
N LEU A 34 -10.82 -4.71 -3.30
CA LEU A 34 -11.33 -4.85 -4.67
C LEU A 34 -12.14 -6.15 -4.76
N GLY A 35 -12.88 -6.35 -5.84
CA GLY A 35 -13.57 -7.61 -6.07
C GLY A 35 -14.86 -7.46 -6.85
N ASP A 36 -15.86 -8.27 -6.49
CA ASP A 36 -17.13 -8.36 -7.20
C ASP A 36 -18.25 -7.59 -6.48
N GLY A 37 -19.40 -7.44 -7.14
CA GLY A 37 -20.56 -6.71 -6.60
C GLY A 37 -20.36 -5.20 -6.68
N ARG A 38 -20.50 -4.49 -5.55
CA ARG A 38 -20.31 -3.02 -5.48
C ARG A 38 -18.84 -2.57 -5.49
N ARG A 39 -17.89 -3.51 -5.53
CA ARG A 39 -16.45 -3.22 -5.54
C ARG A 39 -15.93 -3.25 -6.98
N PRO A 40 -14.93 -2.41 -7.33
CA PRO A 40 -14.30 -2.49 -8.64
C PRO A 40 -13.57 -3.82 -8.83
N LYS A 41 -13.80 -4.45 -9.98
CA LYS A 41 -13.02 -5.60 -10.44
C LYS A 41 -11.81 -5.09 -11.20
N VAL A 42 -10.61 -5.49 -10.79
CA VAL A 42 -9.35 -5.08 -11.42
C VAL A 42 -8.55 -6.30 -11.81
N VAL A 43 -8.12 -6.39 -13.06
CA VAL A 43 -7.31 -7.50 -13.60
C VAL A 43 -6.08 -6.92 -14.27
N LEU A 44 -4.89 -7.29 -13.79
CA LEU A 44 -3.62 -6.85 -14.33
C LEU A 44 -2.77 -8.08 -14.67
N LYS A 45 -2.23 -8.12 -15.88
CA LYS A 45 -1.41 -9.22 -16.42
C LYS A 45 -2.12 -10.56 -16.29
N GLY A 46 -3.43 -10.56 -16.58
CA GLY A 46 -4.30 -11.72 -16.43
C GLY A 46 -4.60 -12.13 -14.98
N ARG A 47 -4.16 -11.36 -13.98
CA ARG A 47 -4.33 -11.67 -12.55
C ARG A 47 -5.24 -10.65 -11.87
N ARG A 48 -6.25 -11.14 -11.17
CA ARG A 48 -7.17 -10.30 -10.41
C ARG A 48 -6.48 -9.65 -9.20
N ALA A 49 -6.49 -8.33 -9.09
CA ALA A 49 -6.10 -7.66 -7.86
C ALA A 49 -7.23 -7.79 -6.82
N LEU A 50 -6.86 -8.04 -5.57
CA LEU A 50 -7.76 -8.15 -4.42
C LEU A 50 -7.76 -6.89 -3.56
N TYR A 51 -6.67 -6.12 -3.63
CA TYR A 51 -6.49 -4.90 -2.85
C TYR A 51 -5.89 -3.82 -3.74
N CYS A 52 -6.28 -2.56 -3.48
CA CYS A 52 -5.63 -1.40 -4.02
C CYS A 52 -5.05 -0.57 -2.87
N VAL A 53 -3.73 -0.41 -2.86
CA VAL A 53 -3.03 0.54 -1.99
C VAL A 53 -2.80 1.81 -2.79
N THR A 54 -3.37 2.92 -2.32
CA THR A 54 -3.14 4.25 -2.88
C THR A 54 -2.13 4.99 -2.03
N LEU A 55 -0.94 5.23 -2.57
CA LEU A 55 0.09 6.07 -1.98
C LEU A 55 -0.26 7.55 -2.22
N ARG A 56 -0.28 8.34 -1.16
CA ARG A 56 -0.72 9.74 -1.16
C ARG A 56 0.48 10.68 -1.24
N PRO A 57 0.31 11.96 -1.56
CA PRO A 57 1.43 12.88 -1.72
C PRO A 57 2.36 12.97 -0.50
N LYS A 58 1.83 12.82 0.73
CA LYS A 58 2.65 12.78 1.95
C LYS A 58 3.63 11.60 1.98
N PHE A 59 3.29 10.45 1.41
CA PHE A 59 4.23 9.31 1.31
C PHE A 59 5.46 9.68 0.47
N PHE A 60 5.25 10.40 -0.63
CA PHE A 60 6.35 10.78 -1.53
C PHE A 60 7.11 12.01 -1.02
N ARG A 61 6.39 13.06 -0.59
CA ARG A 61 6.96 14.39 -0.35
C ARG A 61 7.23 14.72 1.13
N SER A 62 6.69 13.93 2.05
CA SER A 62 6.72 14.23 3.50
C SER A 62 6.85 12.96 4.35
N SER A 63 7.69 12.04 3.87
CA SER A 63 8.11 10.86 4.63
C SER A 63 9.60 10.63 4.50
N ASP A 64 10.23 10.23 5.59
CA ASP A 64 11.55 9.57 5.56
C ASP A 64 11.41 8.07 5.17
N PRO A 65 12.51 7.34 4.95
CA PRO A 65 12.46 5.95 4.50
C PRO A 65 11.75 5.01 5.51
N GLU A 66 12.00 5.19 6.80
CA GLU A 66 11.36 4.41 7.87
C GLU A 66 9.84 4.64 7.89
N GLN A 67 9.41 5.89 7.77
CA GLN A 67 8.00 6.25 7.67
C GLN A 67 7.32 5.63 6.43
N ARG A 68 8.04 5.48 5.32
CA ARG A 68 7.52 4.78 4.12
C ARG A 68 7.36 3.29 4.37
N VAL A 69 8.36 2.65 4.98
CA VAL A 69 8.26 1.23 5.40
C VAL A 69 7.09 1.04 6.34
N ALA A 70 6.99 1.85 7.40
CA ALA A 70 5.91 1.80 8.37
C ALA A 70 4.55 2.01 7.70
N THR A 71 4.43 2.95 6.77
CA THR A 71 3.19 3.17 6.01
C THR A 71 2.82 1.93 5.19
N LEU A 72 3.75 1.33 4.46
CA LEU A 72 3.45 0.14 3.65
C LEU A 72 3.05 -1.04 4.53
N LEU A 73 3.81 -1.33 5.59
CA LEU A 73 3.49 -2.41 6.52
C LEU A 73 2.16 -2.18 7.25
N HIS A 74 1.84 -0.93 7.59
CA HIS A 74 0.54 -0.54 8.16
C HIS A 74 -0.61 -0.93 7.24
N GLU A 75 -0.54 -0.55 5.96
CA GLU A 75 -1.60 -0.88 5.00
C GLU A 75 -1.73 -2.39 4.79
N LEU A 76 -0.61 -3.11 4.72
CA LEU A 76 -0.60 -4.56 4.57
C LEU A 76 -1.14 -5.27 5.81
N LEU A 77 -0.92 -4.73 7.01
CA LEU A 77 -1.40 -5.32 8.25
C LEU A 77 -2.94 -5.31 8.35
N HIS A 78 -3.63 -4.39 7.64
CA HIS A 78 -5.10 -4.42 7.54
C HIS A 78 -5.64 -5.58 6.72
N ILE A 79 -4.81 -6.27 5.92
CA ILE A 79 -5.26 -7.40 5.08
C ILE A 79 -5.64 -8.59 5.97
N SER A 80 -6.77 -9.23 5.66
CA SER A 80 -7.22 -10.42 6.37
C SER A 80 -6.33 -11.63 6.07
N LYS A 81 -6.12 -12.49 7.08
CA LYS A 81 -5.32 -13.72 6.93
C LYS A 81 -5.76 -14.63 5.77
N PRO A 82 -7.07 -14.81 5.47
CA PRO A 82 -7.51 -15.61 4.32
C PRO A 82 -7.08 -15.04 2.96
N PHE A 83 -6.71 -13.74 2.90
CA PHE A 83 -6.27 -13.07 1.67
C PHE A 83 -7.30 -13.16 0.52
N ASP A 84 -8.56 -12.89 0.83
CA ASP A 84 -9.72 -13.06 -0.06
C ASP A 84 -10.30 -11.73 -0.59
N GLY A 85 -9.60 -10.62 -0.39
CA GLY A 85 -10.10 -9.28 -0.70
C GLY A 85 -10.88 -8.63 0.44
N THR A 86 -10.85 -9.18 1.65
CA THR A 86 -11.37 -8.53 2.87
C THR A 86 -10.26 -7.91 3.71
N LEU A 87 -10.62 -6.93 4.55
CA LEU A 87 -9.75 -6.37 5.59
C LEU A 87 -10.10 -7.01 6.92
N ASP A 88 -9.09 -7.26 7.76
CA ASP A 88 -9.26 -7.80 9.09
C ASP A 88 -10.11 -6.85 9.96
N PRO A 89 -11.32 -7.27 10.40
CA PRO A 89 -12.20 -6.42 11.19
C PRO A 89 -11.58 -6.01 12.53
N GLU A 90 -10.72 -6.86 13.10
CA GLU A 90 -10.06 -6.65 14.39
C GLU A 90 -8.83 -5.75 14.30
N ARG A 91 -8.50 -5.26 13.09
CA ARG A 91 -7.41 -4.32 12.86
C ARG A 91 -7.90 -2.97 12.36
N ARG A 92 -9.22 -2.80 12.24
CA ARG A 92 -9.82 -1.51 11.83
C ARG A 92 -9.61 -0.47 12.92
N HIS A 93 -9.22 0.74 12.52
CA HIS A 93 -9.07 1.89 13.43
C HIS A 93 -10.36 2.32 14.14
N SER A 94 -11.53 1.87 13.68
CA SER A 94 -12.79 2.06 14.40
C SER A 94 -12.94 1.14 15.62
N LYS A 95 -12.19 0.04 15.69
CA LYS A 95 -12.21 -0.94 16.77
C LYS A 95 -10.92 -0.94 17.59
N VAL A 96 -9.79 -0.65 16.96
CA VAL A 96 -8.47 -0.67 17.58
C VAL A 96 -7.99 0.76 17.83
N PRO A 97 -7.69 1.13 19.09
CA PRO A 97 -7.07 2.40 19.38
C PRO A 97 -5.72 2.54 18.67
N PRO A 98 -5.33 3.75 18.23
CA PRO A 98 -4.07 3.97 17.51
C PRO A 98 -2.83 3.39 18.22
N ALA A 99 -2.74 3.53 19.55
CA ALA A 99 -1.63 3.02 20.34
C ALA A 99 -1.49 1.49 20.27
N ARG A 100 -2.61 0.76 20.27
CA ARG A 100 -2.61 -0.71 20.18
C ARG A 100 -2.20 -1.17 18.79
N PHE A 101 -2.67 -0.50 17.74
CA PHE A 101 -2.24 -0.80 16.39
C PHE A 101 -0.74 -0.52 16.21
N GLU A 102 -0.25 0.59 16.77
CA GLU A 102 1.17 0.93 16.73
C GLU A 102 2.04 -0.10 17.46
N ALA A 103 1.58 -0.63 18.60
CA ALA A 103 2.25 -1.71 19.31
C ALA A 103 2.38 -2.99 18.47
N LEU A 104 1.43 -3.27 17.58
CA LEU A 104 1.52 -4.38 16.62
C LEU A 104 2.48 -4.08 15.47
N LEU A 105 2.49 -2.83 14.97
CA LEU A 105 3.26 -2.44 13.79
C LEU A 105 4.75 -2.27 14.09
N ARG A 106 5.10 -1.61 15.19
CA ARG A 106 6.47 -1.21 15.51
C ARG A 106 7.49 -2.37 15.49
N PRO A 107 7.20 -3.56 16.06
CA PRO A 107 8.12 -4.70 15.96
C PRO A 107 8.35 -5.16 14.52
N LEU A 108 7.32 -5.10 13.66
CA LEU A 108 7.43 -5.49 12.24
C LEU A 108 8.32 -4.53 11.47
N VAL A 109 8.15 -3.22 11.71
CA VAL A 109 8.98 -2.17 11.10
C VAL A 109 10.44 -2.38 11.48
N LYS A 110 10.72 -2.56 12.78
CA LYS A 110 12.08 -2.81 13.27
C LYS A 110 12.73 -4.00 12.57
N ARG A 111 12.06 -5.17 12.53
CA ARG A 111 12.60 -6.36 11.87
C ARG A 111 12.80 -6.16 10.37
N TYR A 112 11.86 -5.50 9.69
CA TYR A 112 11.99 -5.24 8.26
C TYR A 112 13.16 -4.31 7.94
N LEU A 113 13.40 -3.28 8.76
CA LEU A 113 14.55 -2.38 8.57
C LEU A 113 15.89 -3.09 8.84
N GLN A 114 15.93 -4.00 9.82
CA GLN A 114 17.15 -4.74 10.18
C GLN A 114 17.50 -5.84 9.17
N GLU A 115 16.49 -6.51 8.62
CA GLU A 115 16.69 -7.74 7.85
C GLU A 115 16.19 -7.65 6.41
N GLY A 116 15.61 -6.52 6.03
CA GLY A 116 15.03 -6.28 4.71
C GLY A 116 16.06 -6.31 3.60
N ASP A 117 15.57 -6.49 2.38
CA ASP A 117 16.40 -6.42 1.19
C ASP A 117 16.92 -4.99 1.00
N ALA A 118 18.24 -4.83 0.87
CA ALA A 118 18.89 -3.53 0.77
C ALA A 118 18.47 -2.75 -0.48
N ALA A 119 18.18 -3.42 -1.60
CA ALA A 119 17.72 -2.76 -2.81
C ALA A 119 16.29 -2.23 -2.64
N LEU A 120 15.41 -2.98 -1.98
CA LEU A 120 14.06 -2.50 -1.65
C LEU A 120 14.08 -1.31 -0.68
N LEU A 121 14.91 -1.38 0.37
CA LEU A 121 15.09 -0.26 1.31
C LEU A 121 15.71 0.95 0.61
N GLY A 122 16.69 0.75 -0.26
CA GLY A 122 17.30 1.79 -1.09
C GLY A 122 16.28 2.49 -2.00
N ALA A 123 15.38 1.73 -2.62
CA ALA A 123 14.30 2.29 -3.43
C ALA A 123 13.33 3.14 -2.59
N LEU A 124 13.03 2.73 -1.36
CA LEU A 124 12.23 3.53 -0.43
C LEU A 124 12.97 4.73 0.15
N ALA A 125 14.30 4.79 0.02
CA ALA A 125 15.12 5.93 0.42
C ALA A 125 15.45 6.89 -0.74
N HIS A 126 15.04 6.56 -1.96
CA HIS A 126 15.33 7.35 -3.16
C HIS A 126 14.90 8.82 -3.01
N HIS A 127 15.70 9.74 -3.54
CA HIS A 127 15.37 11.16 -3.63
C HIS A 127 15.46 11.57 -5.09
N GLY A 128 14.34 12.01 -5.68
CA GLY A 128 14.25 12.27 -7.11
C GLY A 128 12.90 11.90 -7.69
N GLU A 129 12.81 11.98 -9.00
CA GLU A 129 11.62 11.56 -9.73
C GLU A 129 11.54 10.03 -9.81
N VAL A 130 10.34 9.49 -9.56
CA VAL A 130 10.04 8.07 -9.74
C VAL A 130 8.82 7.91 -10.64
N LEU A 131 8.77 6.84 -11.43
CA LEU A 131 7.57 6.46 -12.16
C LEU A 131 6.65 5.62 -11.27
N ALA A 132 5.41 6.06 -11.10
CA ALA A 132 4.40 5.35 -10.34
C ALA A 132 3.16 5.11 -11.20
N ARG A 133 2.51 3.96 -11.00
CA ARG A 133 1.19 3.72 -11.58
C ARG A 133 0.18 4.71 -11.01
N GLN A 134 -0.67 5.25 -11.85
CA GLN A 134 -1.77 6.14 -11.49
C GLN A 134 -3.02 5.69 -12.24
N TRP A 135 -4.19 6.06 -11.71
CA TRP A 135 -5.45 5.82 -12.42
C TRP A 135 -5.62 6.85 -13.53
N LEU A 136 -5.77 6.39 -14.77
CA LEU A 136 -6.27 7.23 -15.86
C LEU A 136 -7.74 7.54 -15.60
N GLU A 137 -8.53 6.49 -15.41
CA GLU A 137 -9.90 6.59 -14.96
C GLU A 137 -10.02 5.87 -13.61
N ARG A 138 -10.33 6.64 -12.57
CA ARG A 138 -10.46 6.06 -11.23
C ARG A 138 -11.79 5.32 -11.11
N PRO A 139 -11.80 4.07 -10.62
CA PRO A 139 -13.04 3.37 -10.34
C PRO A 139 -13.91 4.14 -9.35
N THR A 140 -15.08 4.61 -9.80
CA THR A 140 -16.07 5.26 -8.96
C THR A 140 -16.98 4.19 -8.33
N GLY A 141 -17.38 4.39 -7.07
CA GLY A 141 -18.28 3.45 -6.38
C GLY A 141 -19.72 3.43 -6.92
N ARG A 142 -19.99 4.15 -8.02
CA ARG A 142 -21.30 4.28 -8.68
C ARG A 142 -21.42 3.44 -9.96
N GLY A 143 -20.33 2.80 -10.41
CA GLY A 143 -20.39 1.90 -11.56
C GLY A 143 -21.21 0.64 -11.26
N ASN A 144 -21.87 0.08 -12.28
CA ASN A 144 -22.76 -1.07 -12.20
C ASN A 144 -22.05 -2.41 -11.89
N GLY A 145 -20.99 -2.46 -11.08
CA GLY A 145 -20.28 -3.67 -10.64
C GLY A 145 -19.71 -4.60 -11.74
N LYS A 146 -20.00 -4.30 -13.01
CA LYS A 146 -19.68 -5.10 -14.20
C LYS A 146 -18.42 -4.63 -14.90
N GLN A 147 -18.03 -3.36 -14.73
CA GLN A 147 -16.83 -2.83 -15.35
C GLN A 147 -15.59 -3.47 -14.73
N THR A 148 -14.77 -4.08 -15.58
CA THR A 148 -13.47 -4.63 -15.21
C THR A 148 -12.40 -3.64 -15.65
N TYR A 149 -11.62 -3.16 -14.69
CA TYR A 149 -10.49 -2.28 -14.93
C TYR A 149 -9.22 -3.10 -15.18
N THR A 150 -8.41 -2.61 -16.10
CA THR A 150 -7.19 -3.26 -16.61
C THR A 150 -6.04 -2.27 -16.67
N GLU A 151 -4.92 -2.66 -17.27
CA GLU A 151 -3.81 -1.76 -17.56
C GLU A 151 -4.20 -0.55 -18.39
N LYS A 152 -5.24 -0.65 -19.25
CA LYS A 152 -5.71 0.46 -20.08
C LYS A 152 -6.26 1.62 -19.27
N ASP A 153 -6.72 1.34 -18.05
CA ASP A 153 -7.27 2.32 -17.11
C ASP A 153 -6.20 2.90 -16.18
N LEU A 154 -4.93 2.52 -16.41
CA LEU A 154 -3.78 2.96 -15.66
C LEU A 154 -2.78 3.62 -16.62
N PHE A 155 -1.94 4.49 -16.07
CA PHE A 155 -0.75 4.99 -16.74
C PHE A 155 0.41 5.07 -15.76
N LEU A 156 1.64 5.17 -16.27
CA LEU A 156 2.81 5.49 -15.47
C LEU A 156 3.02 7.00 -15.52
N GLY A 157 2.93 7.66 -14.37
CA GLY A 157 3.17 9.09 -14.23
C GLY A 157 4.40 9.36 -13.36
N PRO A 158 5.17 10.42 -13.66
CA PRO A 158 6.26 10.86 -12.79
C PRO A 158 5.71 11.37 -11.46
N VAL A 159 6.42 11.07 -10.38
CA VAL A 159 6.13 11.55 -9.03
C VAL A 159 7.44 11.94 -8.38
N GLN A 160 7.53 13.18 -7.88
CA GLN A 160 8.69 13.61 -7.12
C GLN A 160 8.68 12.96 -5.72
N MET A 161 9.68 12.11 -5.44
CA MET A 161 9.98 11.58 -4.12
C MET A 161 11.00 12.48 -3.43
N ILE A 162 10.61 13.08 -2.31
CA ILE A 162 11.47 13.93 -1.48
C ILE A 162 11.80 13.16 -0.22
N THR A 163 13.01 12.64 -0.14
CA THR A 163 13.52 11.99 1.06
C THR A 163 14.29 13.00 1.89
N ARG A 164 13.71 13.38 3.03
CA ARG A 164 14.43 14.14 4.05
C ARG A 164 15.34 13.16 4.76
N ARG A 165 16.65 13.43 4.80
CA ARG A 165 17.57 12.61 5.60
C ARG A 165 17.19 12.78 7.07
N ARG A 166 16.76 11.69 7.72
CA ARG A 166 17.09 11.42 9.12
C ARG A 166 17.82 10.09 9.14
N LEU A 167 19.13 10.18 9.05
CA LEU A 167 20.02 9.06 9.32
C LEU A 167 20.83 9.50 10.54
N HIS A 168 20.42 9.01 11.70
CA HIS A 168 21.05 9.20 13.01
C HIS A 168 21.02 10.63 13.60
N SER A 169 20.32 10.76 14.72
CA SER A 169 20.72 11.61 15.84
C SER A 169 20.99 10.67 17.00
#